data_AF-A0A0Q4KYQ4-F1
#
_entry.id   AF-A0A0Q4KYQ4-F1
#
_cell.length_a   1.000
_cell.length_b   1.000
_cell.length_c   1.000
_cell.angle_alpha   90.00
_cell.angle_beta   90.00
_cell.angle_gamma   90.00
#
_symmetry.space_group_name_H-M   'P 1'
#
loop_
_entity.id
_entity.type
_entity.pdbx_description
1 polymer ?
#
loop_
_entity_poly.entity_id
_entity_poly.type
_entity_poly.pdbx_seq_one_letter_code
_entity_poly.pdbx_strand_id
1 'polypeptide(L)'
;MQTERVTFLTTRDHKAALDAYAASNGQSVGHVLREASSQYIGQPTAEEEAELAVLVQQANEAIPKMRASLDSMIETMDRTHRKVDAFLREAGVRK
;
A
#
# COMPACT_ATOMS: atom_id res chain seq x y z
N MET A 1 8.76 -23.88 -8.44
CA MET A 1 7.81 -23.23 -9.36
C MET A 1 8.20 -23.66 -10.77
N GLN A 2 7.35 -24.44 -11.44
CA GLN A 2 7.63 -24.90 -12.81
C GLN A 2 6.96 -23.89 -13.76
N THR A 3 7.76 -23.15 -14.53
CA THR A 3 7.24 -22.15 -15.47
C THR A 3 7.19 -22.73 -16.87
N GLU A 4 6.03 -22.66 -17.52
CA GLU A 4 5.88 -23.07 -18.90
C GLU A 4 6.29 -21.95 -19.87
N ARG A 5 6.81 -22.33 -21.05
CA ARG A 5 7.26 -21.38 -22.07
C ARG A 5 6.10 -21.01 -22.99
N VAL A 6 5.71 -19.74 -22.98
CA VAL A 6 4.74 -19.16 -23.92
C VAL A 6 5.48 -18.54 -25.11
N THR A 7 5.03 -18.85 -26.32
CA THR A 7 5.50 -18.21 -27.57
C THR A 7 4.28 -17.65 -28.29
N PHE A 8 4.37 -16.41 -28.77
CA PHE A 8 3.32 -15.78 -29.55
C PHE A 8 3.91 -15.23 -30.85
N LEU A 9 3.08 -15.18 -31.89
CA LEU A 9 3.43 -14.59 -33.17
C LEU A 9 2.89 -13.17 -33.23
N THR A 10 3.69 -12.25 -33.74
CA THR A 10 3.30 -10.84 -33.91
C THR A 10 3.94 -10.28 -35.17
N THR A 11 3.44 -9.14 -35.62
CA THR A 11 4.02 -8.44 -36.78
C THR A 11 5.37 -7.82 -36.39
N ARG A 12 6.21 -7.56 -37.39
CA ARG A 12 7.52 -6.90 -37.19
C ARG A 12 7.37 -5.57 -36.44
N ASP A 13 6.37 -4.79 -36.81
CA ASP A 13 6.15 -3.45 -36.25
C ASP A 13 5.71 -3.51 -34.80
N HIS A 14 4.80 -4.43 -34.45
CA HIS A 14 4.38 -4.64 -33.06
C HIS A 14 5.53 -5.16 -32.19
N LYS A 15 6.40 -6.03 -32.71
CA LYS A 15 7.60 -6.46 -31.99
C LYS A 15 8.51 -5.28 -31.68
N ALA A 16 8.78 -4.43 -32.68
CA ALA A 16 9.63 -3.26 -32.49
C ALA A 16 9.05 -2.27 -31.48
N ALA A 17 7.74 -2.04 -31.51
CA ALA A 17 7.05 -1.20 -30.54
C ALA A 17 7.15 -1.78 -29.11
N LEU A 18 6.99 -3.09 -28.96
CA LEU A 18 7.09 -3.78 -27.67
C LEU A 18 8.52 -3.78 -27.12
N ASP A 19 9.52 -3.99 -27.99
CA ASP A 19 10.94 -3.90 -27.63
C ASP A 19 11.29 -2.48 -27.14
N ALA A 20 10.81 -1.44 -27.84
CA ALA A 20 11.01 -0.04 -27.45
C ALA A 20 10.33 0.31 -26.12
N TYR A 21 9.09 -0.15 -25.92
CA TYR A 21 8.36 0.04 -24.67
C TYR A 21 9.09 -0.62 -23.49
N ALA A 22 9.48 -1.89 -23.65
CA ALA A 22 10.19 -2.63 -22.61
C ALA A 22 11.53 -1.95 -22.25
N ALA A 23 12.30 -1.53 -23.26
CA ALA A 23 13.56 -0.81 -23.07
C ALA A 23 13.35 0.52 -22.33
N SER A 24 12.32 1.30 -22.68
CA SER A 24 12.03 2.58 -22.03
C SER A 24 11.67 2.46 -20.54
N ASN A 25 11.13 1.30 -20.15
CA ASN A 25 10.75 0.99 -18.76
C ASN A 25 11.82 0.17 -18.01
N GLY A 26 12.98 -0.10 -18.63
CA GLY A 26 14.03 -0.92 -18.01
C GLY A 26 13.63 -2.38 -17.78
N GLN A 27 12.66 -2.89 -18.55
CA GLN A 27 12.08 -4.21 -18.40
C GLN A 27 12.40 -5.10 -19.61
N SER A 28 12.23 -6.42 -19.45
CA SER A 28 12.25 -7.35 -20.59
C SER A 28 10.86 -7.46 -21.20
N VAL A 29 10.80 -7.75 -22.50
CA VAL A 29 9.52 -8.01 -23.20
C VAL A 29 8.69 -9.09 -22.52
N GLY A 30 9.35 -10.16 -22.04
CA GLY A 30 8.68 -11.23 -21.31
C GLY A 30 8.08 -10.78 -19.99
N HIS A 31 8.68 -9.78 -19.32
CA HIS A 31 8.12 -9.17 -18.12
C HIS A 31 6.85 -8.38 -18.47
N VAL A 32 6.93 -7.50 -19.46
CA VAL A 32 5.79 -6.69 -19.93
C VAL A 32 4.60 -7.56 -20.31
N LEU A 33 4.84 -8.64 -21.06
CA LEU A 33 3.77 -9.55 -21.47
C LEU A 33 3.18 -10.35 -20.32
N ARG A 34 4.02 -10.75 -19.35
CA ARG A 34 3.54 -11.45 -18.16
C ARG A 34 2.67 -10.53 -17.32
N GLU A 35 3.11 -9.29 -17.11
CA GLU A 35 2.36 -8.28 -16.39
C GLU A 35 1.03 -7.97 -17.08
N ALA A 36 1.05 -7.70 -18.39
CA ALA A 36 -0.16 -7.45 -19.17
C ALA A 36 -1.12 -8.66 -19.13
N SER A 37 -0.59 -9.89 -19.19
CA SER A 37 -1.40 -11.10 -19.08
C SER A 37 -2.00 -11.26 -17.68
N SER A 38 -1.24 -10.97 -16.63
CA SER A 38 -1.73 -10.96 -15.24
C SER A 38 -2.81 -9.90 -15.03
N GLN A 39 -2.66 -8.71 -15.62
CA GLN A 39 -3.68 -7.67 -15.57
C GLN A 39 -4.95 -8.08 -16.32
N TYR A 40 -4.82 -8.74 -17.48
CA TYR A 40 -5.97 -9.14 -18.29
C TYR A 40 -6.74 -10.33 -17.68
N ILE A 41 -6.01 -11.32 -17.15
CA ILE A 41 -6.61 -12.52 -16.53
C ILE A 41 -7.09 -12.22 -15.11
N GLY A 42 -6.36 -11.40 -14.37
CA GLY A 42 -6.66 -10.99 -13.01
C GLY A 42 -7.45 -9.69 -12.93
N GLN A 43 -8.24 -9.34 -13.95
CA GLN A 43 -9.14 -8.20 -13.82
C GLN A 43 -10.11 -8.49 -12.67
N PRO A 44 -10.23 -7.57 -11.70
CA PRO A 44 -11.16 -7.75 -10.60
C PRO A 44 -12.57 -7.86 -11.17
N THR A 45 -13.33 -8.81 -10.64
CA THR A 45 -14.75 -8.93 -10.91
C THR A 45 -15.48 -7.71 -10.35
N ALA A 46 -16.68 -7.42 -10.87
CA ALA A 46 -17.51 -6.34 -10.36
C ALA A 46 -17.83 -6.49 -8.85
N GLU A 47 -17.83 -7.72 -8.34
CA GLU A 47 -18.00 -8.02 -6.92
C GLU A 47 -16.76 -7.62 -6.11
N GLU A 48 -15.56 -7.98 -6.56
CA GLU A 48 -14.30 -7.58 -5.92
C GLU A 48 -14.09 -6.06 -5.94
N GLU A 49 -14.49 -5.38 -7.01
CA GLU A 49 -14.47 -3.91 -7.06
C GLU A 49 -15.44 -3.28 -6.06
N ALA A 50 -16.63 -3.86 -5.90
CA ALA A 50 -17.61 -3.40 -4.92
C ALA A 50 -17.13 -3.61 -3.48
N GLU A 51 -16.53 -4.76 -3.18
CA GLU A 51 -15.90 -5.04 -1.88
C GLU A 51 -14.77 -4.06 -1.57
N LEU A 52 -13.91 -3.78 -2.55
CA LEU A 52 -12.84 -2.80 -2.39
C LEU A 52 -13.40 -1.40 -2.09
N ALA A 53 -14.46 -0.99 -2.77
CA ALA A 53 -15.09 0.30 -2.51
C ALA A 53 -15.60 0.42 -1.06
N VAL A 54 -16.20 -0.66 -0.53
CA VAL A 54 -16.63 -0.71 0.88
C VAL A 54 -15.44 -0.64 1.82
N LEU A 55 -14.36 -1.39 1.56
CA LEU A 55 -13.14 -1.36 2.37
C LEU A 55 -12.50 0.03 2.39
N VAL A 56 -12.44 0.70 1.24
CA VAL A 56 -11.92 2.07 1.12
C VAL A 56 -12.77 3.04 1.93
N GLN A 57 -14.10 2.92 1.88
CA GLN A 57 -14.99 3.74 2.70
C GLN A 57 -14.72 3.52 4.20
N GLN A 58 -14.65 2.26 4.64
CA GLN A 58 -14.37 1.93 6.03
C GLN A 58 -13.00 2.46 6.49
N ALA A 59 -11.98 2.35 5.65
CA ALA A 59 -10.66 2.89 5.93
C ALA A 59 -10.69 4.42 6.09
N ASN A 60 -11.40 5.11 5.18
CA ASN A 60 -11.55 6.57 5.24
C ASN A 60 -12.28 7.04 6.52
N GLU A 61 -13.20 6.23 7.04
CA GLU A 61 -13.85 6.53 8.32
C GLU A 61 -12.99 6.16 9.54
N ALA A 62 -12.25 5.06 9.47
CA ALA A 62 -11.45 4.55 10.58
C ALA A 62 -10.17 5.36 10.82
N ILE A 63 -9.46 5.76 9.77
CA ILE A 63 -8.18 6.46 9.87
C ILE A 63 -8.27 7.75 10.71
N PRO A 64 -9.24 8.66 10.47
CA PRO A 64 -9.39 9.86 11.29
C PRO A 64 -9.69 9.55 12.76
N LYS A 65 -10.51 8.53 13.04
CA LYS A 65 -10.86 8.11 14.41
C LYS A 65 -9.64 7.55 15.14
N MET A 66 -8.83 6.75 14.45
CA MET A 66 -7.57 6.23 15.00
C MET A 66 -6.60 7.37 15.30
N ARG A 67 -6.46 8.34 14.39
CA ARG A 67 -5.62 9.52 14.62
C ARG A 67 -6.08 10.31 15.85
N ALA A 68 -7.37 10.62 15.94
CA ALA A 68 -7.92 11.35 17.09
C ALA A 68 -7.70 10.59 18.42
N SER A 69 -7.79 9.25 18.38
CA SER A 69 -7.54 8.41 19.55
C SER A 69 -6.07 8.45 19.97
N LEU A 70 -5.14 8.44 19.00
CA LEU A 70 -3.70 8.59 19.25
C LEU A 70 -3.37 9.96 19.85
N ASP A 71 -3.94 11.03 19.29
CA ASP A 71 -3.75 12.39 19.80
C ASP A 71 -4.23 12.51 21.27
N SER A 72 -5.41 11.94 21.58
CA SER A 72 -5.95 11.91 22.95
C SER A 72 -5.09 11.07 23.92
N MET A 73 -4.50 9.98 23.44
CA MET A 73 -3.59 9.16 24.24
C MET A 73 -2.31 9.90 24.57
N ILE A 74 -1.70 10.58 23.58
CA ILE A 74 -0.51 11.41 23.77
C ILE A 74 -0.76 12.48 24.82
N GLU A 75 -1.87 13.23 24.71
CA GLU A 75 -2.21 14.27 25.68
C GLU A 75 -2.39 13.71 27.10
N THR A 76 -3.04 12.55 27.21
CA THR A 76 -3.24 11.88 28.50
C THR A 76 -1.92 11.44 29.12
N MET A 77 -1.01 10.89 28.32
CA MET A 77 0.33 10.50 28.76
C MET A 77 1.14 11.71 29.23
N ASP A 78 1.15 12.80 28.45
CA ASP A 78 1.84 14.04 28.82
C ASP A 78 1.32 14.62 30.13
N ARG A 79 0.00 14.67 30.29
CA ARG A 79 -0.64 15.13 31.54
C ARG A 79 -0.27 14.24 32.72
N THR A 80 -0.21 12.92 32.50
CA THR A 80 0.16 11.97 33.54
C THR A 80 1.62 12.12 33.95
N HIS A 81 2.53 12.24 32.97
CA HIS A 81 3.95 12.50 33.23
C HIS A 81 4.15 13.80 34.00
N ARG A 82 3.48 14.90 33.62
CA ARG A 82 3.57 16.17 34.35
C ARG A 82 3.11 16.05 35.81
N LYS A 83 2.02 15.31 36.06
CA LYS A 83 1.52 15.08 37.42
C LYS A 83 2.50 14.25 38.26
N VAL A 84 3.03 13.17 37.68
CA VAL A 84 4.03 12.33 38.34
C VAL A 84 5.29 13.13 38.63
N ASP A 85 5.76 13.94 37.67
CA ASP A 85 6.94 14.79 37.85
C ASP A 85 6.75 15.83 38.96
N ALA A 86 5.58 16.50 39.01
CA ALA A 86 5.27 17.44 40.08
C ALA A 86 5.29 16.74 41.44
N PHE A 87 4.62 15.58 41.56
CA PHE A 87 4.59 14.79 42.78
C PHE A 87 5.98 14.33 43.22
N LEU A 88 6.81 13.86 42.28
CA LEU A 88 8.18 13.42 42.58
C LEU A 88 9.11 14.58 42.96
N ARG A 89 8.87 15.79 42.43
CA ARG A 89 9.57 17.02 42.85
C ARG A 89 9.17 17.44 44.26
N GLU A 90 7.87 17.45 44.56
CA GLU A 90 7.35 17.73 45.91
C GLU A 90 7.90 16.75 46.96
N ALA A 91 8.01 15.47 46.60
CA ALA A 91 8.60 14.44 47.45
C ALA A 91 10.14 14.52 47.56
N GLY A 92 10.80 15.45 46.85
CA GLY A 92 12.26 15.62 46.87
C GLY A 92 13.05 14.52 46.15
N VAL A 93 12.37 13.63 45.41
CA VAL A 93 12.99 12.50 44.69
C VAL A 93 13.55 12.95 43.33
N ARG A 94 12.93 13.94 42.68
CA ARG A 94 13.34 14.49 41.39
C ARG A 94 13.65 15.99 41.52
N LYS A 95 14.77 16.46 40.97
CA LYS A 95 15.17 17.88 41.01
C LYS A 95 14.37 18.72 40.01
#